data_AF-A0A6C0B0D5-F1
#
_entry.id   AF-A0A6C0B0D5-F1
#
_cell.length_a   1.000
_cell.length_b   1.000
_cell.length_c   1.000
_cell.angle_alpha   90.00
_cell.angle_beta   90.00
_cell.angle_gamma   90.00
#
_symmetry.space_group_name_H-M   'P 1'
#
loop_
_entity.id
_entity.type
_entity.pdbx_description
1 polymer ?
#
loop_
_entity_poly.entity_id
_entity_poly.type
_entity_poly.pdbx_seq_one_letter_code
_entity_poly.pdbx_strand_id
1 'polypeptide(L)'
;MSFKQFGGLNYAAKNNIIGNLYSNSGNLGITTSLGQDNSKIVCQSHMDISGNSLLQVGNIYFMDGSSLPGSSSETAVFNNGITVYKGANLECPTHVTGHFNLTSTSYAPTASIDSSDNTIATTAFVQNIITTGNLIATDISGGEQWLIPYQSQTSVTTFSKHLYFDASTNILTSSQFSATSDYRIKDNIQLLDESYSIDFLRPVTYINNTCKKQDIGFLAHEIQEYFPYLVTGEKDGKEMQTLNYIGLIGILVKEVQELKKRVVELEVQRKK
;
A
#
# COMPACT_ATOMS: atom_id res chain seq x y z
N MET A 1 5.95 -106.69 31.27
CA MET A 1 5.51 -105.29 31.47
C MET A 1 6.57 -104.62 32.35
N SER A 2 7.40 -103.73 31.79
CA SER A 2 7.24 -102.25 31.78
C SER A 2 7.96 -101.65 33.00
N PHE A 3 8.85 -100.65 32.95
CA PHE A 3 9.05 -99.52 32.03
C PHE A 3 10.56 -99.18 31.90
N LYS A 4 10.99 -98.71 30.72
CA LYS A 4 12.25 -97.97 30.54
C LYS A 4 12.04 -96.54 31.01
N GLN A 5 12.84 -96.08 31.98
CA GLN A 5 12.86 -94.69 32.43
C GLN A 5 13.66 -93.85 31.42
N PHE A 6 12.93 -93.02 30.67
CA PHE A 6 13.47 -92.03 29.76
C PHE A 6 14.25 -90.93 30.49
N GLY A 7 15.31 -90.45 29.83
CA GLY A 7 15.60 -89.01 29.71
C GLY A 7 16.10 -88.31 30.97
N GLY A 8 17.42 -88.28 31.13
CA GLY A 8 18.08 -87.45 32.13
C GLY A 8 19.22 -86.63 31.53
N LEU A 9 19.08 -85.32 31.66
CA LEU A 9 20.13 -84.28 31.63
C LEU A 9 20.73 -83.93 30.26
N ASN A 10 20.24 -82.79 29.76
CA ASN A 10 20.90 -81.88 28.82
C ASN A 10 22.43 -81.91 28.93
N TYR A 11 23.08 -82.70 28.07
CA TYR A 11 24.48 -82.48 27.76
C TYR A 11 24.56 -81.20 26.92
N ALA A 12 25.18 -80.16 27.49
CA ALA A 12 25.54 -78.95 26.78
C ALA A 12 26.31 -79.29 25.49
N ALA A 13 25.88 -78.71 24.37
CA ALA A 13 26.56 -78.90 23.10
C ALA A 13 28.00 -78.37 23.21
N LYS A 14 29.00 -79.25 23.12
CA LYS A 14 30.43 -78.91 23.13
C LYS A 14 30.92 -78.22 21.84
N ASN A 15 30.04 -77.97 20.87
CA ASN A 15 30.39 -77.41 19.58
C ASN A 15 29.60 -76.12 19.33
N ASN A 16 30.26 -75.14 18.70
CA ASN A 16 29.66 -73.88 18.25
C ASN A 16 28.33 -74.14 17.53
N ILE A 17 27.20 -73.76 18.14
CA ILE A 17 25.89 -73.93 17.50
C ILE A 17 25.74 -72.79 16.49
N ILE A 18 25.92 -73.10 15.20
CA ILE A 18 25.57 -72.18 14.11
C ILE A 18 24.11 -72.45 13.76
N GLY A 19 23.22 -71.61 14.29
CA GLY A 19 21.82 -71.55 13.86
C GLY A 19 21.67 -70.58 12.70
N ASN A 20 21.03 -70.98 11.62
CA ASN A 20 20.74 -70.11 10.50
C ASN A 20 19.22 -70.01 10.33
N LEU A 21 18.67 -68.85 10.62
CA LEU A 21 17.27 -68.54 10.36
C LEU A 21 17.19 -67.60 9.16
N TYR A 22 16.36 -67.96 8.20
CA TYR A 22 16.05 -67.12 7.05
C TYR A 22 14.63 -66.59 7.21
N SER A 23 14.48 -65.28 7.18
CA SER A 23 13.17 -64.62 7.06
C SER A 23 12.92 -64.30 5.59
N ASN A 24 11.76 -64.68 5.07
CA ASN A 24 11.29 -64.28 3.74
C ASN A 24 9.79 -63.98 3.81
N SER A 25 9.19 -63.50 2.72
CA SER A 25 7.77 -63.10 2.63
C SER A 25 6.78 -64.18 3.10
N GLY A 26 7.16 -65.46 3.06
CA GLY A 26 6.33 -66.58 3.53
C GLY A 26 6.72 -67.19 4.89
N ASN A 27 7.81 -66.75 5.53
CA ASN A 27 8.24 -67.31 6.81
C ASN A 27 8.92 -66.23 7.67
N LEU A 28 8.28 -65.89 8.78
CA LEU A 28 8.72 -64.83 9.69
C LEU A 28 9.53 -65.44 10.84
N GLY A 29 10.84 -65.19 10.85
CA GLY A 29 11.70 -65.57 11.96
C GLY A 29 11.57 -64.59 13.12
N ILE A 30 10.75 -64.89 14.14
CA ILE A 30 10.74 -64.19 15.43
C ILE A 30 11.53 -65.03 16.43
N THR A 31 12.66 -64.54 16.93
CA THR A 31 13.41 -65.19 18.02
C THR A 31 13.09 -64.54 19.36
N THR A 32 12.84 -65.34 20.39
CA THR A 32 12.62 -64.89 21.77
C THR A 32 13.89 -64.99 22.64
N SER A 33 15.00 -65.48 22.07
CA SER A 33 16.29 -65.58 22.77
C SER A 33 17.35 -64.68 22.14
N LEU A 34 18.03 -63.89 22.98
CA LEU A 34 19.24 -63.14 22.62
C LEU A 34 20.46 -64.08 22.71
N GLY A 35 21.49 -63.82 21.91
CA GLY A 35 22.76 -64.56 21.98
C GLY A 35 23.41 -64.47 23.36
N GLN A 36 24.14 -65.51 23.76
CA GLN A 36 24.85 -65.58 25.04
C GLN A 36 26.11 -64.70 25.04
N ASP A 37 26.71 -64.47 26.22
CA ASP A 37 27.97 -63.73 26.34
C ASP A 37 29.07 -64.30 25.42
N ASN A 38 29.80 -63.41 24.75
CA ASN A 38 30.79 -63.71 23.70
C ASN A 38 30.24 -64.32 22.39
N SER A 39 28.93 -64.22 22.11
CA SER A 39 28.37 -64.59 20.80
C SER A 39 28.27 -63.38 19.84
N LYS A 40 28.40 -63.63 18.52
CA LYS A 40 28.22 -62.63 17.46
C LYS A 40 26.97 -62.94 16.65
N ILE A 41 25.93 -62.13 16.80
CA ILE A 41 24.75 -62.19 15.95
C ILE A 41 24.99 -61.26 14.76
N VAL A 42 24.95 -61.80 13.54
CA VAL A 42 25.04 -61.01 12.31
C VAL A 42 23.70 -61.10 11.60
N CYS A 43 22.91 -60.04 11.67
CA CYS A 43 21.70 -59.90 10.85
C CYS A 43 22.07 -59.09 9.60
N GLN A 44 22.19 -59.76 8.45
CA GLN A 44 22.26 -59.07 7.16
C GLN A 44 20.87 -59.08 6.54
N SER A 45 20.19 -57.95 6.61
CA SER A 45 18.99 -57.68 5.83
C SER A 45 19.21 -56.38 5.06
N HIS A 46 18.99 -56.41 3.75
CA HIS A 46 18.67 -55.20 3.02
C HIS A 46 17.19 -54.96 3.25
N MET A 47 16.84 -54.05 4.15
CA MET A 47 15.51 -53.46 4.12
C MET A 47 15.50 -52.43 3.00
N ASP A 48 15.10 -52.86 1.80
CA ASP A 48 14.80 -51.92 0.72
C ASP A 48 13.44 -51.26 1.02
N ILE A 49 13.52 -50.06 1.60
CA ILE A 49 12.39 -49.22 1.97
C ILE A 49 12.16 -48.14 0.91
N SER A 50 12.93 -48.15 -0.19
CA SER A 50 12.76 -47.16 -1.25
C SER A 50 11.37 -47.31 -1.89
N GLY A 51 10.59 -46.23 -1.85
CA GLY A 51 9.22 -46.21 -2.41
C GLY A 51 8.10 -46.76 -1.51
N ASN A 52 8.39 -47.21 -0.28
CA ASN A 52 7.37 -47.64 0.68
C ASN A 52 7.17 -46.61 1.78
N SER A 53 5.89 -46.30 2.11
CA SER A 53 5.56 -45.47 3.27
C SER A 53 5.78 -46.31 4.53
N LEU A 54 6.90 -46.06 5.24
CA LEU A 54 7.37 -46.93 6.31
C LEU A 54 6.47 -46.90 7.57
N LEU A 55 5.64 -45.86 7.74
CA LEU A 55 4.88 -45.65 8.98
C LEU A 55 3.48 -45.11 8.68
N GLN A 56 2.50 -46.01 8.54
CA GLN A 56 1.09 -45.66 8.70
C GLN A 56 0.76 -45.66 10.20
N VAL A 57 1.18 -44.61 10.90
CA VAL A 57 0.94 -44.45 12.34
C VAL A 57 -0.11 -43.36 12.55
N GLY A 58 -1.05 -43.62 13.47
CA GLY A 58 -2.12 -42.69 13.78
C GLY A 58 -1.60 -41.34 14.29
N ASN A 59 -0.60 -41.33 15.18
CA ASN A 59 0.14 -40.15 15.61
C ASN A 59 1.61 -40.54 15.82
N ILE A 60 2.54 -39.61 15.59
CA ILE A 60 3.94 -39.74 16.02
C ILE A 60 4.08 -39.02 17.36
N TYR A 61 4.46 -39.73 18.42
CA TYR A 61 4.71 -39.14 19.74
C TYR A 61 6.22 -38.91 19.94
N PHE A 62 6.59 -37.72 20.40
CA PHE A 62 7.96 -37.34 20.73
C PHE A 62 8.23 -37.55 22.23
N MET A 63 9.50 -37.68 22.62
CA MET A 63 9.90 -37.93 24.00
C MET A 63 9.52 -36.78 24.96
N ASP A 64 9.31 -35.57 24.44
CA ASP A 64 8.85 -34.40 25.20
C ASP A 64 7.33 -34.42 25.46
N GLY A 65 6.62 -35.46 24.99
CA GLY A 65 5.18 -35.62 25.12
C GLY A 65 4.36 -34.93 24.03
N SER A 66 4.99 -34.20 23.11
CA SER A 66 4.30 -33.66 21.93
C SER A 66 3.97 -34.75 20.93
N SER A 67 2.98 -34.51 20.07
CA SER A 67 2.61 -35.46 19.01
C SER A 67 2.34 -34.77 17.69
N LEU A 68 2.83 -35.34 16.60
CA LEU A 68 2.42 -35.00 15.24
C LEU A 68 1.24 -35.89 14.85
N PRO A 69 0.02 -35.35 14.71
CA PRO A 69 -1.13 -36.17 14.40
C PRO A 69 -1.11 -36.65 12.95
N GLY A 70 -1.31 -37.95 12.75
CA GLY A 70 -1.56 -38.56 11.45
C GLY A 70 -3.06 -38.50 11.18
N SER A 71 -3.57 -37.29 10.88
CA SER A 71 -5.00 -37.09 10.71
C SER A 71 -5.44 -37.32 9.25
N SER A 72 -6.62 -37.92 9.08
CA SER A 72 -7.34 -38.07 7.80
C SER A 72 -7.93 -36.75 7.26
N SER A 73 -7.48 -35.61 7.80
CA SER A 73 -7.84 -34.26 7.41
C SER A 73 -6.55 -33.51 7.10
N GLU A 74 -6.55 -32.75 6.01
CA GLU A 74 -5.43 -32.13 5.27
C GLU A 74 -4.55 -31.13 6.06
N THR A 75 -4.54 -31.20 7.40
CA THR A 75 -3.91 -30.22 8.28
C THR A 75 -2.85 -30.87 9.18
N ALA A 76 -1.58 -30.54 8.91
CA ALA A 76 -0.47 -30.77 9.84
C ALA A 76 -0.33 -29.56 10.79
N VAL A 77 -0.30 -29.80 12.10
CA VAL A 77 -0.13 -28.75 13.13
C VAL A 77 1.30 -28.82 13.67
N PHE A 78 2.07 -27.73 13.53
CA PHE A 78 3.43 -27.59 14.03
C PHE A 78 3.47 -26.60 15.20
N ASN A 79 3.38 -27.10 16.44
CA ASN A 79 3.27 -26.25 17.64
C ASN A 79 4.47 -25.33 17.88
N ASN A 80 5.65 -25.65 17.34
CA ASN A 80 6.87 -24.84 17.46
C ASN A 80 7.23 -24.11 16.15
N GLY A 81 6.27 -23.99 15.23
CA GLY A 81 6.47 -23.34 13.93
C GLY A 81 7.17 -24.21 12.88
N ILE A 82 7.41 -23.60 11.72
CA ILE A 82 8.08 -24.21 10.57
C ILE A 82 9.35 -23.41 10.28
N THR A 83 10.52 -24.04 10.33
CA THR A 83 11.79 -23.42 9.92
C THR A 83 12.08 -23.76 8.47
N VAL A 84 12.16 -22.74 7.61
CA VAL A 84 12.54 -22.90 6.19
C VAL A 84 14.01 -22.48 6.03
N TYR A 85 14.86 -23.41 5.61
CA TYR A 85 16.27 -23.13 5.39
C TYR A 85 16.48 -22.26 4.14
N LYS A 86 17.64 -21.58 4.08
CA LYS A 86 18.01 -20.68 2.99
C LYS A 86 17.87 -21.36 1.61
N GLY A 87 17.06 -20.77 0.74
CA GLY A 87 16.83 -21.24 -0.63
C GLY A 87 15.64 -22.20 -0.80
N ALA A 88 14.93 -22.53 0.27
CA ALA A 88 13.65 -23.25 0.19
C ALA A 88 12.46 -22.27 0.25
N ASN A 89 11.34 -22.66 -0.35
CA ASN A 89 10.09 -21.89 -0.35
C ASN A 89 9.07 -22.54 0.61
N LEU A 90 8.24 -21.71 1.25
CA LEU A 90 6.98 -22.14 1.86
C LEU A 90 5.83 -21.70 0.94
N GLU A 91 5.34 -22.62 0.11
CA GLU A 91 4.25 -22.35 -0.82
C GLU A 91 2.91 -22.72 -0.17
N CYS A 92 2.02 -21.73 0.00
CA CYS A 92 0.63 -21.94 0.40
C CYS A 92 -0.27 -21.57 -0.80
N PRO A 93 -0.70 -22.55 -1.61
CA PRO A 93 -1.26 -22.29 -2.93
C PRO A 93 -2.69 -21.74 -2.92
N THR A 94 -3.41 -21.75 -1.80
CA THR A 94 -4.82 -21.33 -1.75
C THR A 94 -5.09 -20.25 -0.71
N HIS A 95 -4.95 -20.51 0.59
CA HIS A 95 -5.27 -19.52 1.63
C HIS A 95 -4.49 -19.76 2.94
N VAL A 96 -4.05 -18.68 3.61
CA VAL A 96 -3.65 -18.70 5.03
C VAL A 96 -4.84 -18.21 5.84
N THR A 97 -5.48 -19.09 6.62
CA THR A 97 -6.55 -18.69 7.54
C THR A 97 -5.93 -18.26 8.86
N GLY A 98 -5.90 -16.95 9.15
CA GLY A 98 -5.33 -16.36 10.37
C GLY A 98 -4.11 -15.46 10.11
N HIS A 99 -3.35 -15.16 11.17
CA HIS A 99 -2.21 -14.24 11.10
C HIS A 99 -0.93 -14.95 10.62
N PHE A 100 -0.24 -14.39 9.62
CA PHE A 100 1.12 -14.79 9.23
C PHE A 100 2.15 -13.86 9.90
N ASN A 101 2.74 -14.31 11.00
CA ASN A 101 3.74 -13.53 11.75
C ASN A 101 5.16 -13.85 11.27
N LEU A 102 5.81 -12.94 10.52
CA LEU A 102 7.26 -12.97 10.30
C LEU A 102 7.99 -12.20 11.40
N THR A 103 8.65 -12.91 12.30
CA THR A 103 9.45 -12.33 13.39
C THR A 103 10.95 -12.57 13.14
N SER A 104 11.48 -12.03 12.04
CA SER A 104 12.94 -12.01 11.84
C SER A 104 13.43 -10.62 11.47
N THR A 105 14.46 -10.17 12.18
CA THR A 105 15.20 -8.94 11.91
C THR A 105 15.99 -9.10 10.62
N SER A 106 15.37 -8.78 9.49
CA SER A 106 15.97 -8.10 8.32
C SER A 106 14.91 -7.97 7.22
N TYR A 107 14.29 -6.78 7.13
CA TYR A 107 13.50 -6.30 5.98
C TYR A 107 12.18 -7.01 5.63
N ALA A 108 11.29 -7.22 6.61
CA ALA A 108 9.85 -7.22 6.37
C ALA A 108 9.10 -6.84 7.66
N PRO A 109 8.64 -5.59 7.83
CA PRO A 109 7.79 -5.25 8.96
C PRO A 109 6.45 -5.96 8.78
N THR A 110 6.04 -6.71 9.81
CA THR A 110 4.72 -7.32 10.05
C THR A 110 3.66 -6.99 9.00
N ALA A 111 3.55 -7.80 7.94
CA ALA A 111 2.43 -7.76 7.03
C ALA A 111 1.30 -8.64 7.58
N SER A 112 0.51 -8.07 8.49
CA SER A 112 -0.77 -8.66 8.87
C SER A 112 -1.78 -8.35 7.77
N ILE A 113 -2.23 -9.38 7.03
CA ILE A 113 -3.37 -9.26 6.12
C ILE A 113 -4.59 -9.77 6.89
N ASP A 114 -5.28 -8.87 7.59
CA ASP A 114 -6.60 -9.19 8.15
C ASP A 114 -7.68 -8.90 7.10
N SER A 115 -8.51 -9.91 6.82
CA SER A 115 -9.66 -9.83 5.92
C SER A 115 -10.74 -8.86 6.39
N SER A 116 -10.77 -8.47 7.68
CA SER A 116 -11.70 -7.45 8.17
C SER A 116 -11.25 -6.03 7.86
N ASP A 117 -9.94 -5.76 7.98
CA ASP A 117 -9.46 -4.38 8.11
C ASP A 117 -8.61 -3.88 6.95
N ASN A 118 -8.18 -4.73 6.00
CA ASN A 118 -7.45 -4.35 4.78
C ASN A 118 -6.32 -3.30 5.02
N THR A 119 -5.73 -3.30 6.22
CA THR A 119 -4.76 -2.32 6.70
C THR A 119 -3.42 -3.00 6.87
N ILE A 120 -2.43 -2.55 6.10
CA ILE A 120 -1.04 -2.96 6.28
C ILE A 120 -0.45 -2.07 7.37
N ALA A 121 -0.47 -2.52 8.62
CA ALA A 121 0.15 -1.82 9.73
C ALA A 121 1.68 -2.04 9.69
N THR A 122 2.41 -1.09 9.09
CA THR A 122 3.87 -1.00 9.22
C THR A 122 4.27 0.39 9.69
N THR A 123 5.32 0.45 10.52
CA THR A 123 5.88 1.69 11.08
C THR A 123 6.85 2.41 10.13
N ALA A 124 7.21 1.82 8.98
CA ALA A 124 7.97 2.51 7.94
C ALA A 124 7.90 1.76 6.60
N PHE A 125 7.36 2.41 5.58
CA PHE A 125 7.62 2.01 4.19
C PHE A 125 8.83 2.80 3.67
N VAL A 126 10.01 2.20 3.67
CA VAL A 126 11.17 2.78 2.96
C VAL A 126 11.04 2.39 1.48
N GLN A 127 10.75 3.38 0.62
CA GLN A 127 10.62 3.27 -0.85
C GLN A 127 9.44 2.44 -1.37
N ASN A 128 8.21 2.96 -1.24
CA ASN A 128 7.03 2.37 -1.86
C ASN A 128 6.65 3.07 -3.18
N ILE A 129 6.62 2.31 -4.29
CA ILE A 129 5.66 2.55 -5.37
C ILE A 129 4.45 1.66 -5.06
N ILE A 130 3.41 2.24 -4.47
CA ILE A 130 2.11 1.57 -4.33
C ILE A 130 1.44 1.65 -5.71
N THR A 131 1.41 0.53 -6.43
CA THR A 131 0.72 0.42 -7.74
C THR A 131 -0.69 -0.11 -7.52
N THR A 132 -1.47 0.56 -6.70
CA THR A 132 -2.93 0.38 -6.67
C THR A 132 -3.55 1.69 -7.18
N GLY A 133 -4.48 1.57 -8.14
CA GLY A 133 -5.01 2.69 -8.94
C GLY A 133 -5.76 3.79 -8.19
N ASN A 134 -5.76 3.79 -6.85
CA ASN A 134 -6.26 4.87 -6.02
C ASN A 134 -5.39 4.98 -4.77
N LEU A 135 -4.55 6.02 -4.73
CA LEU A 135 -3.84 6.44 -3.53
C LEU A 135 -4.74 7.45 -2.79
N ILE A 136 -5.47 6.99 -1.78
CA ILE A 136 -6.07 7.91 -0.79
C ILE A 136 -4.97 8.14 0.25
N ALA A 137 -4.30 9.29 0.17
CA ALA A 137 -3.44 9.73 1.27
C ALA A 137 -4.35 10.03 2.47
N THR A 138 -4.49 9.07 3.37
CA THR A 138 -5.11 9.26 4.70
C THR A 138 -4.02 9.66 5.68
N ASP A 139 -4.13 10.87 6.25
CA ASP A 139 -3.40 11.40 7.40
C ASP A 139 -1.90 11.07 7.51
N ILE A 140 -1.05 12.00 7.06
CA ILE A 140 0.25 12.19 7.71
C ILE A 140 -0.01 13.07 8.94
N SER A 141 -0.40 12.44 10.05
CA SER A 141 -0.47 13.10 11.36
C SER A 141 0.96 13.44 11.81
N GLY A 142 1.47 14.57 11.33
CA GLY A 142 2.84 14.98 11.57
C GLY A 142 3.20 16.32 10.94
N GLY A 143 2.40 17.36 11.24
CA GLY A 143 2.79 18.77 11.07
C GLY A 143 2.94 19.27 9.63
N GLU A 144 2.00 20.12 9.22
CA GLU A 144 2.20 21.18 8.22
C GLU A 144 2.60 20.74 6.80
N GLN A 145 1.68 20.11 6.03
CA GLN A 145 1.55 20.31 4.58
C GLN A 145 0.47 19.44 3.93
N TRP A 146 -0.55 20.07 3.34
CA TRP A 146 -1.53 19.39 2.51
C TRP A 146 -1.05 19.37 1.05
N LEU A 147 -0.50 18.23 0.60
CA LEU A 147 -0.25 17.97 -0.80
C LEU A 147 -1.58 17.70 -1.51
N ILE A 148 -1.98 18.56 -2.46
CA ILE A 148 -3.14 18.32 -3.33
C ILE A 148 -2.75 17.25 -4.38
N PRO A 149 -3.31 16.03 -4.35
CA PRO A 149 -3.00 15.02 -5.37
C PRO A 149 -3.67 15.39 -6.71
N TYR A 150 -2.88 15.40 -7.79
CA TYR A 150 -3.38 15.43 -9.16
C TYR A 150 -2.91 14.16 -9.89
N GLN A 151 -3.84 13.32 -10.35
CA GLN A 151 -3.53 12.20 -11.23
C GLN A 151 -3.61 12.65 -12.70
N SER A 152 -2.53 12.44 -13.45
CA SER A 152 -2.60 12.40 -14.92
C SER A 152 -2.18 11.01 -15.39
N GLN A 153 -2.91 10.45 -16.35
CA GLN A 153 -2.86 9.03 -16.71
C GLN A 153 -1.61 8.61 -17.50
N THR A 154 -0.68 9.52 -17.83
CA THR A 154 0.37 9.21 -18.83
C THR A 154 1.76 9.82 -18.62
N SER A 155 2.08 10.52 -17.53
CA SER A 155 3.45 11.04 -17.33
C SER A 155 3.79 11.31 -15.88
N VAL A 156 4.95 10.81 -15.45
CA VAL A 156 5.72 11.09 -14.22
C VAL A 156 5.09 12.15 -13.28
N THR A 157 4.57 11.69 -12.14
CA THR A 157 4.09 12.55 -11.03
C THR A 157 5.27 13.29 -10.39
N THR A 158 5.62 14.45 -10.94
CA THR A 158 6.49 15.40 -10.23
C THR A 158 5.60 16.22 -9.30
N PHE A 159 5.72 15.99 -7.99
CA PHE A 159 5.22 16.89 -6.95
C PHE A 159 5.65 18.32 -7.32
N SER A 160 4.70 19.21 -7.63
CA SER A 160 5.10 20.56 -8.03
C SER A 160 5.69 21.27 -6.83
N LYS A 161 7.02 21.39 -6.78
CA LYS A 161 7.79 22.19 -5.81
C LYS A 161 7.26 23.62 -5.66
N HIS A 162 6.45 24.08 -6.62
CA HIS A 162 6.06 25.46 -6.79
C HIS A 162 4.56 25.71 -6.71
N LEU A 163 3.74 24.74 -6.27
CA LEU A 163 2.32 24.93 -5.94
C LEU A 163 2.08 24.41 -4.52
N TYR A 164 1.69 25.31 -3.61
CA TYR A 164 1.59 25.02 -2.19
C TYR A 164 0.24 25.51 -1.65
N PHE A 165 -0.50 24.62 -0.99
CA PHE A 165 -1.71 24.98 -0.27
C PHE A 165 -1.49 24.79 1.23
N ASP A 166 -1.64 25.89 1.97
CA ASP A 166 -1.64 25.88 3.43
C ASP A 166 -3.09 25.86 3.93
N ALA A 167 -3.54 24.73 4.43
CA ALA A 167 -4.88 24.57 4.97
C ALA A 167 -5.10 25.33 6.29
N SER A 168 -4.03 25.66 7.03
CA SER A 168 -4.15 26.44 8.28
C SER A 168 -4.49 27.90 7.98
N THR A 169 -3.94 28.44 6.88
CA THR A 169 -4.18 29.83 6.46
C THR A 169 -5.16 29.94 5.29
N ASN A 170 -5.57 28.83 4.68
CA ASN A 170 -6.33 28.74 3.43
C ASN A 170 -5.68 29.50 2.27
N ILE A 171 -4.34 29.51 2.20
CA ILE A 171 -3.58 30.21 1.16
C ILE A 171 -3.05 29.20 0.14
N LEU A 172 -3.34 29.46 -1.14
CA LEU A 172 -2.72 28.79 -2.28
C LEU A 172 -1.63 29.69 -2.86
N THR A 173 -0.37 29.25 -2.86
CA THR A 173 0.75 29.97 -3.47
C THR A 173 1.29 29.22 -4.68
N SER A 174 1.67 29.98 -5.71
CA SER A 174 2.37 29.45 -6.88
C SER A 174 3.51 30.37 -7.29
N SER A 175 4.61 29.81 -7.79
CA SER A 175 5.75 30.62 -8.27
C SER A 175 5.41 31.49 -9.48
N GLN A 176 4.53 31.02 -10.35
CA GLN A 176 4.11 31.71 -11.56
C GLN A 176 2.75 31.19 -12.00
N PHE A 177 1.84 32.12 -12.34
CA PHE A 177 0.57 31.81 -12.98
C PHE A 177 0.57 32.42 -14.38
N SER A 178 0.43 31.58 -15.42
CA SER A 178 0.34 32.01 -16.83
C SER A 178 -1.01 31.60 -17.39
N ALA A 179 -1.89 32.58 -17.64
CA ALA A 179 -3.20 32.32 -18.23
C ALA A 179 -3.07 32.04 -19.74
N THR A 180 -3.78 31.02 -20.23
CA THR A 180 -3.82 30.70 -21.66
C THR A 180 -4.58 31.80 -22.41
N SER A 181 -3.99 32.39 -23.45
CA SER A 181 -4.55 33.56 -24.15
C SER A 181 -4.26 33.54 -25.67
N ASP A 182 -4.25 32.36 -26.28
CA ASP A 182 -4.04 32.19 -27.73
C ASP A 182 -5.26 32.66 -28.56
N TYR A 183 -5.06 33.12 -29.79
CA TYR A 183 -6.18 33.54 -30.66
C TYR A 183 -7.05 32.35 -31.10
N ARG A 184 -6.51 31.12 -31.13
CA ARG A 184 -7.24 29.90 -31.53
C ARG A 184 -8.30 29.46 -30.53
N ILE A 185 -8.23 29.96 -29.30
CA ILE A 185 -9.23 29.69 -28.24
C ILE A 185 -10.17 30.88 -28.02
N LYS A 186 -10.19 31.84 -28.95
CA LYS A 186 -11.01 33.05 -28.89
C LYS A 186 -11.87 33.13 -30.15
N ASP A 187 -13.12 33.48 -29.98
CA ASP A 187 -14.08 33.71 -31.06
C ASP A 187 -14.75 35.09 -30.87
N ASN A 188 -15.33 35.65 -31.94
CA ASN A 188 -16.04 36.94 -31.94
C ASN A 188 -15.22 38.10 -31.35
N ILE A 189 -13.95 38.24 -31.78
CA ILE A 189 -13.04 39.27 -31.28
C ILE A 189 -13.51 40.66 -31.71
N GLN A 190 -13.84 41.51 -30.73
CA GLN A 190 -14.28 42.90 -30.92
C GLN A 190 -13.37 43.86 -30.15
N LEU A 191 -13.27 45.10 -30.64
CA LEU A 191 -12.59 46.17 -29.92
C LEU A 191 -13.43 46.64 -28.74
N LEU A 192 -12.78 47.02 -27.64
CA LEU A 192 -13.48 47.65 -26.51
C LEU A 192 -13.93 49.05 -26.91
N ASP A 193 -15.23 49.27 -26.91
CA ASP A 193 -15.85 50.56 -27.19
C ASP A 193 -16.02 51.40 -25.91
N GLU A 194 -16.74 52.52 -26.02
CA GLU A 194 -17.02 53.45 -24.91
C GLU A 194 -17.90 52.84 -23.81
N SER A 195 -18.60 51.72 -24.06
CA SER A 195 -19.42 51.06 -23.03
C SER A 195 -18.57 50.42 -21.93
N TYR A 196 -17.31 50.07 -22.26
CA TYR A 196 -16.35 49.56 -21.30
C TYR A 196 -15.60 50.72 -20.63
N SER A 197 -16.25 51.34 -19.63
CA SER A 197 -15.68 52.40 -18.80
C SER A 197 -15.58 51.99 -17.34
N ILE A 198 -14.53 52.46 -16.66
CA ILE A 198 -14.30 52.22 -15.23
C ILE A 198 -14.76 53.38 -14.33
N ASP A 199 -15.27 54.47 -14.90
CA ASP A 199 -15.61 55.69 -14.15
C ASP A 199 -16.70 55.46 -13.11
N PHE A 200 -17.58 54.49 -13.35
CA PHE A 200 -18.67 54.11 -12.45
C PHE A 200 -18.23 53.13 -11.35
N LEU A 201 -17.01 52.58 -11.44
CA LEU A 201 -16.53 51.62 -10.47
C LEU A 201 -16.13 52.33 -9.18
N ARG A 202 -16.49 51.72 -8.05
CA ARG A 202 -16.15 52.23 -6.72
C ARG A 202 -15.14 51.31 -6.03
N PRO A 203 -13.83 51.61 -6.09
CA PRO A 203 -12.85 50.93 -5.27
C PRO A 203 -13.17 51.13 -3.79
N VAL A 204 -13.13 50.07 -3.00
CA VAL A 204 -13.39 50.10 -1.56
C VAL A 204 -12.25 49.43 -0.79
N THR A 205 -12.05 49.86 0.45
CA THR A 205 -11.22 49.11 1.42
C THR A 205 -12.13 48.40 2.41
N TYR A 206 -11.77 47.19 2.78
CA TYR A 206 -12.55 46.38 3.71
C TYR A 206 -11.64 45.46 4.52
N ILE A 207 -12.19 44.93 5.62
CA ILE A 207 -11.54 43.85 6.36
C ILE A 207 -12.18 42.56 5.90
N ASN A 208 -11.40 41.66 5.32
CA ASN A 208 -11.89 40.37 4.87
C ASN A 208 -12.21 39.50 6.10
N ASN A 209 -13.46 39.06 6.22
CA ASN A 209 -13.93 38.31 7.39
C ASN A 209 -13.32 36.91 7.50
N THR A 210 -12.82 36.35 6.40
CA THR A 210 -12.17 35.04 6.35
C THR A 210 -10.70 35.13 6.77
N CYS A 211 -9.92 36.04 6.18
CA CYS A 211 -8.49 36.15 6.49
C CYS A 211 -8.13 37.21 7.55
N LYS A 212 -9.11 37.97 8.05
CA LYS A 212 -8.97 39.02 9.08
C LYS A 212 -7.93 40.09 8.76
N LYS A 213 -7.68 40.35 7.47
CA LYS A 213 -6.75 41.37 7.00
C LYS A 213 -7.49 42.50 6.30
N GLN A 214 -6.94 43.70 6.39
CA GLN A 214 -7.37 44.83 5.58
C GLN A 214 -6.93 44.60 4.13
N ASP A 215 -7.87 44.80 3.22
CA ASP A 215 -7.70 44.60 1.79
C ASP A 215 -8.37 45.74 1.00
N ILE A 216 -8.07 45.81 -0.29
CA ILE A 216 -8.64 46.80 -1.22
C ILE A 216 -9.15 46.04 -2.44
N GLY A 217 -10.36 46.35 -2.87
CA GLY A 217 -10.96 45.69 -4.02
C GLY A 217 -12.31 46.29 -4.39
N PHE A 218 -13.18 45.45 -4.94
CA PHE A 218 -14.52 45.83 -5.36
C PHE A 218 -15.57 44.91 -4.75
N LEU A 219 -16.81 45.39 -4.66
CA LEU A 219 -17.96 44.58 -4.31
C LEU A 219 -18.51 43.90 -5.58
N ALA A 220 -18.56 42.57 -5.58
CA ALA A 220 -18.92 41.79 -6.77
C ALA A 220 -20.27 42.21 -7.39
N HIS A 221 -21.31 42.42 -6.58
CA HIS A 221 -22.63 42.83 -7.09
C HIS A 221 -22.65 44.24 -7.70
N GLU A 222 -21.76 45.15 -7.30
CA GLU A 222 -21.65 46.48 -7.93
C GLU A 222 -21.00 46.36 -9.30
N ILE A 223 -19.99 45.50 -9.43
CA ILE A 223 -19.37 45.21 -10.73
C ILE A 223 -20.35 44.49 -11.65
N GLN A 224 -21.20 43.62 -11.11
CA GLN A 224 -22.13 42.81 -11.89
C GLN A 224 -23.15 43.64 -12.67
N GLU A 225 -23.51 44.83 -12.20
CA GLU A 225 -24.43 45.75 -12.89
C GLU A 225 -23.86 46.24 -14.24
N TYR A 226 -22.54 46.42 -14.32
CA TYR A 226 -21.86 46.93 -15.51
C TYR A 226 -21.15 45.83 -16.30
N PHE A 227 -20.54 44.87 -15.61
CA PHE A 227 -19.72 43.79 -16.18
C PHE A 227 -20.17 42.42 -15.66
N PRO A 228 -21.38 41.95 -16.02
CA PRO A 228 -21.96 40.72 -15.48
C PRO A 228 -21.09 39.48 -15.78
N TYR A 229 -20.38 39.47 -16.90
CA TYR A 229 -19.51 38.37 -17.32
C TYR A 229 -18.19 38.26 -16.53
N LEU A 230 -17.85 39.25 -15.70
CA LEU A 230 -16.70 39.18 -14.78
C LEU A 230 -17.08 38.62 -13.41
N VAL A 231 -18.37 38.46 -13.11
CA VAL A 231 -18.87 38.04 -11.81
C VAL A 231 -19.55 36.68 -11.93
N THR A 232 -19.22 35.76 -11.04
CA THR A 232 -19.87 34.46 -10.94
C THR A 232 -20.69 34.40 -9.66
N GLY A 233 -21.93 33.94 -9.76
CA GLY A 233 -22.87 33.82 -8.63
C GLY A 233 -23.90 34.94 -8.56
N GLU A 234 -24.91 34.76 -7.72
CA GLU A 234 -26.02 35.71 -7.53
C GLU A 234 -25.88 36.46 -6.21
N LYS A 235 -26.32 37.72 -6.19
CA LYS A 235 -26.35 38.51 -4.96
C LYS A 235 -27.31 37.83 -3.97
N ASP A 236 -26.85 37.63 -2.74
CA ASP A 236 -27.58 36.96 -1.66
C ASP A 236 -27.99 35.50 -2.00
N GLY A 237 -27.33 34.89 -2.98
CA GLY A 237 -27.50 33.48 -3.33
C GLY A 237 -26.92 32.52 -2.30
N LYS A 238 -27.16 31.22 -2.51
CA LYS A 238 -26.60 30.15 -1.65
C LYS A 238 -25.07 30.15 -1.65
N GLU A 239 -24.47 30.38 -2.81
CA GLU A 239 -23.03 30.43 -3.01
C GLU A 239 -22.53 31.88 -2.99
N MET A 240 -21.32 32.10 -2.47
CA MET A 240 -20.71 33.43 -2.46
C MET A 240 -20.37 33.90 -3.88
N GLN A 241 -20.56 35.19 -4.15
CA GLN A 241 -20.15 35.78 -5.42
C GLN A 241 -18.63 35.87 -5.52
N THR A 242 -18.11 35.64 -6.73
CA THR A 242 -16.67 35.76 -7.02
C THR A 242 -16.45 36.68 -8.23
N LEU A 243 -15.29 37.34 -8.26
CA LEU A 243 -14.95 38.33 -9.28
C LEU A 243 -13.66 37.95 -10.02
N ASN A 244 -13.71 37.98 -11.35
CA ASN A 244 -12.54 37.85 -12.22
C ASN A 244 -11.78 39.19 -12.35
N TYR A 245 -10.90 39.46 -11.38
CA TYR A 245 -10.04 40.65 -11.39
C TYR A 245 -9.13 40.74 -12.62
N ILE A 246 -8.69 39.61 -13.19
CA ILE A 246 -7.79 39.59 -14.36
C ILE A 246 -8.48 40.20 -15.58
N GLY A 247 -9.79 40.02 -15.72
CA GLY A 247 -10.57 40.58 -16.82
C GLY A 247 -10.58 42.12 -16.86
N LEU A 248 -10.41 42.79 -15.72
CA LEU A 248 -10.38 44.25 -15.65
C LEU A 248 -9.10 44.85 -16.25
N ILE A 249 -8.02 44.07 -16.36
CA ILE A 249 -6.72 44.55 -16.87
C ILE A 249 -6.86 45.09 -18.30
N GLY A 250 -7.64 44.43 -19.17
CA GLY A 250 -7.87 44.90 -20.54
C GLY A 250 -8.56 46.27 -20.61
N ILE A 251 -9.55 46.49 -19.75
CA ILE A 251 -10.29 47.75 -19.65
C ILE A 251 -9.37 48.86 -19.12
N LEU A 252 -8.58 48.58 -18.08
CA LEU A 252 -7.61 49.54 -17.53
C LEU A 252 -6.59 50.00 -18.57
N VAL A 253 -6.10 49.09 -19.42
CA VAL A 253 -5.15 49.46 -20.49
C VAL A 253 -5.81 50.38 -21.52
N LYS A 254 -7.06 50.10 -21.91
CA LYS A 254 -7.83 50.95 -22.83
C LYS A 254 -8.02 52.35 -22.26
N GLU A 255 -8.45 52.47 -21.02
CA GLU A 255 -8.63 53.77 -20.32
C GLU A 255 -7.32 54.57 -20.24
N VAL A 256 -6.20 53.92 -19.93
CA VAL A 256 -4.89 54.60 -19.92
C VAL A 256 -4.48 55.08 -21.32
N GLN A 257 -4.80 54.32 -22.37
CA GLN A 257 -4.54 54.75 -23.75
C GLN A 257 -5.39 55.96 -24.14
N GLU A 258 -6.68 55.97 -23.77
CA GLU A 258 -7.60 57.09 -24.01
C GLU A 258 -7.16 58.34 -23.23
N LEU A 259 -6.79 58.18 -21.96
CA LEU A 259 -6.24 59.25 -21.14
C LEU A 259 -4.98 59.87 -21.78
N LYS A 260 -4.06 59.05 -22.26
CA LYS A 260 -2.84 59.53 -22.96
C LYS A 260 -3.18 60.31 -24.22
N LYS A 261 -4.13 59.84 -25.04
CA LYS A 261 -4.59 60.56 -26.25
C LYS A 261 -5.13 61.93 -25.88
N ARG A 262 -6.01 62.01 -24.87
CA ARG A 262 -6.60 63.25 -24.41
C ARG A 262 -5.56 64.25 -23.89
N VAL A 263 -4.57 63.78 -23.14
CA VAL A 263 -3.46 64.64 -22.67
C VAL A 263 -2.72 65.25 -23.86
N VAL A 264 -2.38 64.45 -24.88
CA VAL A 264 -1.70 64.94 -26.09
C VAL A 264 -2.56 65.99 -26.83
N GLU A 265 -3.85 65.73 -26.98
CA GLU A 265 -4.78 66.67 -27.61
C GLU A 265 -4.84 68.00 -26.87
N LEU A 266 -4.94 67.96 -25.53
CA LEU A 266 -4.97 69.15 -24.68
C LEU A 266 -3.64 69.94 -24.72
N GLU A 267 -2.51 69.25 -24.78
CA GLU A 267 -1.19 69.90 -24.92
C GLU A 267 -1.02 70.58 -26.28
N VAL A 268 -1.52 69.96 -27.36
CA VAL A 268 -1.52 70.58 -28.70
C VAL A 268 -2.43 71.80 -28.73
N GLN A 269 -3.60 71.73 -28.09
CA GLN A 269 -4.51 72.87 -27.98
C GLN A 269 -3.89 74.04 -27.20
N ARG A 270 -3.11 73.78 -26.14
CA ARG A 270 -2.39 74.83 -25.39
C ARG A 270 -1.22 75.46 -26.15
N LYS A 271 -0.69 74.81 -27.18
CA LYS A 271 0.42 75.33 -28.01
C LYS A 271 -0.05 76.16 -29.21
N LYS A 272 -1.35 76.16 -29.50
CA LYS A 272 -1.99 77.04 -30.48
C LYS A 272 -2.47 78.32 -29.80
#